data_AF-A0A3B9FN48-F1
#
_entry.id   AF-A0A3B9FN48-F1
#
_cell.length_a   1.000
_cell.length_b   1.000
_cell.length_c   1.000
_cell.angle_alpha   90.00
_cell.angle_beta   90.00
_cell.angle_gamma   90.00
#
_symmetry.space_group_name_H-M   'P 1'
#
loop_
_entity.id
_entity.type
_entity.pdbx_description
1 polymer ?
#
loop_
_entity_poly.entity_id
_entity_poly.type
_entity_poly.pdbx_seq_one_letter_code
_entity_poly.pdbx_strand_id
1 'polypeptide(L)'
;MLNRAGGTFLCEAKTAELRKLIVTHLPFLCDGHAPNGYQVEGEIFEIPDQHGLDKIDDLEGNGSFYQRRLDDFIELDSANEHTAWVYYIMREADGEPTRAFML
;
A
#
# COMPACT_ATOMS: atom_id res chain seq x y z
N MET A 1 6.24 -3.13 -11.99
CA MET A 1 6.17 -4.31 -11.09
C MET A 1 4.87 -5.06 -11.31
N LEU A 2 3.73 -4.39 -11.11
CA LEU A 2 2.38 -4.96 -11.22
C LEU A 2 2.04 -5.50 -12.62
N ASN A 3 2.57 -4.90 -13.70
CA ASN A 3 2.47 -5.47 -15.05
C ASN A 3 3.10 -6.88 -15.19
N ARG A 4 4.11 -7.23 -14.39
CA ARG A 4 4.72 -8.59 -14.38
C ARG A 4 3.88 -9.61 -13.61
N ALA A 5 3.02 -9.13 -12.71
CA ALA A 5 2.00 -9.90 -12.01
C ALA A 5 0.69 -9.99 -12.79
N GLY A 6 0.61 -9.40 -14.00
CA GLY A 6 -0.61 -9.35 -14.79
C GLY A 6 -1.67 -8.40 -14.22
N GLY A 7 -1.26 -7.45 -13.39
CA GLY A 7 -2.19 -6.51 -12.73
C GLY A 7 -2.85 -5.55 -13.71
N THR A 8 -4.14 -5.33 -13.55
CA THR A 8 -4.93 -4.33 -14.29
C THR A 8 -5.21 -3.15 -13.38
N PHE A 9 -4.87 -1.94 -13.82
CA PHE A 9 -5.18 -0.71 -13.08
C PHE A 9 -6.70 -0.52 -12.98
N LEU A 10 -7.18 -0.20 -11.78
CA LEU A 10 -8.59 0.11 -11.53
C LEU A 10 -8.81 1.61 -11.28
N CYS A 11 -8.13 2.18 -10.28
CA CYS A 11 -8.31 3.56 -9.88
C CYS A 11 -7.17 4.08 -9.00
N GLU A 12 -7.08 5.40 -8.86
CA GLU A 12 -6.30 6.05 -7.80
C GLU A 12 -7.15 6.15 -6.52
N ALA A 13 -6.55 5.85 -5.38
CA ALA A 13 -7.23 5.84 -4.09
C ALA A 13 -6.30 6.29 -2.97
N LYS A 14 -6.87 6.49 -1.78
CA LYS A 14 -6.13 6.77 -0.54
C LYS A 14 -6.62 5.88 0.59
N THR A 15 -5.76 5.61 1.57
CA THR A 15 -6.17 4.88 2.78
C THR A 15 -7.34 5.60 3.46
N ALA A 16 -8.34 4.85 3.92
CA ALA A 16 -9.49 5.42 4.64
C ALA A 16 -9.02 6.05 5.96
N GLU A 17 -8.16 5.34 6.67
CA GLU A 17 -7.54 5.76 7.92
C GLU A 17 -6.21 6.51 7.72
N LEU A 18 -5.80 7.26 8.74
CA LEU A 18 -4.49 7.89 8.77
C LEU A 18 -3.40 6.85 8.99
N ARG A 19 -2.43 6.79 8.07
CA ARG A 19 -1.25 5.92 8.12
C ARG A 19 0.02 6.75 8.16
N LYS A 20 1.11 6.16 8.64
CA LYS A 20 2.46 6.74 8.56
C LYS A 20 3.18 6.15 7.35
N LEU A 21 3.36 6.93 6.29
CA LEU A 21 4.25 6.60 5.18
C LEU A 21 5.57 7.35 5.35
N ILE A 22 6.69 6.63 5.38
CA ILE A 22 8.03 7.20 5.51
C ILE A 22 8.80 6.96 4.22
N VAL A 23 9.44 8.01 3.70
CA VAL A 23 10.26 7.95 2.48
C VAL A 23 11.66 8.45 2.82
N THR A 24 12.63 7.54 2.88
CA THR A 24 14.06 7.88 3.05
C THR A 24 14.85 7.47 1.80
N HIS A 25 14.85 6.17 1.52
CA HIS A 25 15.42 5.56 0.31
C HIS A 25 14.44 4.60 -0.38
N LEU A 26 13.53 4.03 0.41
CA LEU A 26 12.39 3.25 -0.03
C LEU A 26 11.14 3.74 0.73
N PRO A 27 9.94 3.56 0.17
CA PRO A 27 8.69 3.87 0.87
C PRO A 27 8.36 2.79 1.92
N PHE A 28 8.09 3.19 3.15
CA PHE A 28 7.67 2.30 4.24
C PHE A 28 6.32 2.74 4.79
N LEU A 29 5.27 1.96 4.52
CA LEU A 29 3.96 2.18 5.10
C LEU A 29 3.87 1.43 6.43
N CYS A 30 3.70 2.14 7.54
CA CYS A 30 3.53 1.55 8.85
C CYS A 30 2.09 1.07 9.08
N ASP A 31 1.96 -0.08 9.74
CA ASP A 31 0.67 -0.67 10.13
C ASP A 31 0.01 0.15 11.27
N GLY A 32 -1.32 0.09 11.35
CA GLY A 32 -2.11 0.75 12.39
C GLY A 32 -2.46 2.22 12.10
N HIS A 33 -3.30 2.79 12.98
CA HIS A 33 -3.71 4.19 12.89
C HIS A 33 -2.60 5.11 13.43
N ALA A 34 -2.25 6.15 12.67
CA ALA A 34 -1.25 7.14 13.04
C ALA A 34 -1.91 8.53 13.18
N PRO A 35 -2.09 9.06 14.40
CA PRO A 35 -2.76 10.36 14.61
C PRO A 35 -2.08 11.54 13.91
N ASN A 36 -0.75 11.47 13.74
CA ASN A 36 0.05 12.45 13.01
C ASN A 36 0.39 11.98 11.58
N GLY A 37 -0.31 10.97 11.08
CA GLY A 37 -0.17 10.43 9.74
C GLY A 37 -1.01 11.18 8.72
N TYR A 38 -1.10 10.60 7.53
CA TYR A 38 -1.89 11.10 6.41
C TYR A 38 -2.78 9.98 5.86
N GLN A 39 -3.85 10.34 5.16
CA GLN A 39 -4.44 9.40 4.19
C GLN A 39 -3.43 9.25 3.06
N VAL A 40 -2.89 8.05 2.91
CA VAL A 40 -1.79 7.80 1.98
C VAL A 40 -2.36 7.46 0.61
N GLU A 41 -1.93 8.20 -0.40
CA GLU A 41 -2.39 8.05 -1.78
C GLU A 41 -1.60 6.97 -2.52
N GLY A 42 -2.28 6.26 -3.42
CA GLY A 42 -1.73 5.20 -4.24
C GLY A 42 -2.73 4.73 -5.30
N GLU A 43 -2.47 3.55 -5.84
CA GLU A 43 -3.21 2.97 -6.96
C GLU A 43 -3.77 1.59 -6.56
N ILE A 44 -5.01 1.30 -6.96
CA ILE A 44 -5.61 -0.02 -6.81
C ILE A 44 -5.49 -0.79 -8.12
N PHE A 45 -5.00 -2.02 -8.03
CA PHE A 45 -4.89 -2.94 -9.16
C PHE A 45 -5.64 -4.25 -8.87
N GLU A 46 -6.31 -4.77 -9.89
CA GLU A 46 -6.82 -6.14 -9.89
C GLU A 46 -5.69 -7.10 -10.26
N ILE A 47 -5.40 -8.06 -9.39
CA ILE A 47 -4.46 -9.15 -9.68
C ILE A 47 -5.26 -10.39 -10.05
N PRO A 48 -5.09 -10.96 -11.26
CA PRO A 48 -6.04 -11.92 -11.82
C PRO A 48 -6.00 -13.30 -11.14
N ASP A 49 -4.87 -13.68 -10.54
CA ASP A 49 -4.69 -14.99 -9.92
C ASP A 49 -3.65 -14.98 -8.79
N GLN A 50 -3.59 -16.11 -8.08
CA GLN A 50 -2.65 -16.31 -6.97
C GLN A 50 -1.19 -16.25 -7.42
N HIS A 51 -0.88 -16.66 -8.66
CA HIS A 51 0.49 -16.66 -9.15
C HIS A 51 1.05 -15.24 -9.35
N GLY A 52 0.20 -14.30 -9.78
CA GLY A 52 0.53 -12.87 -9.79
C GLY A 52 0.80 -12.34 -8.38
N LEU A 53 -0.04 -12.73 -7.42
CA LEU A 53 0.07 -12.29 -6.03
C LEU A 53 1.33 -12.84 -5.34
N ASP A 54 1.68 -14.11 -5.58
CA ASP A 54 2.89 -14.75 -5.05
C ASP A 54 4.17 -14.02 -5.50
N LYS A 55 4.22 -13.55 -6.76
CA LYS A 55 5.37 -12.77 -7.25
C LYS A 55 5.54 -11.44 -6.53
N ILE A 56 4.43 -10.81 -6.13
CA ILE A 56 4.45 -9.56 -5.38
C ILE A 56 4.86 -9.87 -3.94
N ASP A 57 4.29 -10.92 -3.33
CA ASP A 57 4.67 -11.38 -1.99
C ASP A 57 6.17 -11.67 -1.89
N ASP A 58 6.77 -12.36 -2.87
CA ASP A 58 8.20 -12.64 -2.92
C ASP A 58 9.05 -11.36 -3.01
N LEU A 59 8.62 -10.39 -3.82
CA LEU A 59 9.35 -9.14 -4.04
C LEU A 59 9.30 -8.23 -2.82
N GLU A 60 8.14 -8.13 -2.18
CA GLU A 60 7.93 -7.36 -0.95
C GLU A 60 8.42 -8.12 0.31
N GLY A 61 8.86 -9.38 0.15
CA GLY A 61 9.30 -10.21 1.26
C GLY A 61 8.20 -10.42 2.30
N ASN A 62 6.99 -10.75 1.86
CA ASN A 62 5.82 -10.95 2.73
C ASN A 62 6.13 -11.95 3.86
N GLY A 63 5.84 -11.55 5.10
CA GLY A 63 6.13 -12.32 6.32
C GLY A 63 7.58 -12.20 6.81
N SER A 64 8.44 -11.43 6.15
CA SER A 64 9.84 -11.23 6.55
C SER A 64 10.29 -9.76 6.58
N PHE A 65 9.81 -8.94 5.64
CA PHE A 65 10.12 -7.51 5.54
C PHE A 65 8.84 -6.69 5.62
N TYR A 66 7.92 -6.89 4.67
CA TYR A 66 6.54 -6.41 4.78
C TYR A 66 5.59 -7.55 5.21
N GLN A 67 4.41 -7.18 5.70
CA GLN A 67 3.28 -8.06 5.94
C GLN A 67 2.11 -7.61 5.09
N ARG A 68 1.60 -8.49 4.23
CA ARG A 68 0.37 -8.25 3.46
C ARG A 68 -0.85 -8.30 4.39
N ARG A 69 -1.72 -7.29 4.31
CA ARG A 69 -3.00 -7.20 5.04
C ARG A 69 -4.07 -6.58 4.15
N LEU A 70 -5.34 -6.81 4.50
CA LEU A 70 -6.44 -6.03 3.92
C LEU A 70 -6.52 -4.68 4.65
N ASP A 71 -6.76 -3.62 3.89
CA ASP A 71 -7.12 -2.30 4.41
C ASP A 71 -8.21 -1.70 3.52
N ASP A 72 -8.86 -0.67 4.04
CA ASP A 72 -9.92 0.06 3.35
C ASP A 72 -9.35 1.35 2.72
N PHE A 73 -9.81 1.62 1.49
CA PHE A 73 -9.36 2.70 0.64
C PHE A 73 -10.56 3.47 0.08
N ILE A 74 -10.38 4.77 -0.15
CA ILE A 74 -11.38 5.66 -0.74
C ILE A 74 -10.80 6.16 -2.07
N GLU A 75 -11.54 6.03 -3.17
CA GLU A 75 -11.12 6.58 -4.47
C GLU A 75 -10.81 8.09 -4.37
N LEU A 76 -9.89 8.59 -5.20
CA LEU A 76 -9.58 10.02 -5.23
C LEU A 76 -10.67 10.82 -5.95
N ASP A 77 -11.17 10.30 -7.07
CA ASP A 77 -12.13 10.97 -7.95
C ASP A 77 -13.60 10.67 -7.59
N SER A 78 -13.83 9.71 -6.69
CA SER A 78 -15.15 9.35 -6.22
C SER A 78 -15.11 9.02 -4.73
N ALA A 79 -16.25 9.05 -4.05
CA ALA A 79 -16.33 8.62 -2.65
C ALA A 79 -16.56 7.10 -2.52
N ASN A 80 -16.23 6.32 -3.56
CA ASN A 80 -16.34 4.86 -3.52
C ASN A 80 -15.27 4.27 -2.60
N GLU A 81 -15.67 3.27 -1.84
CA GLU A 81 -14.79 2.52 -0.94
C GLU A 81 -14.36 1.19 -1.57
N HIS A 82 -13.12 0.80 -1.29
CA HIS A 82 -12.52 -0.46 -1.74
C HIS A 82 -11.78 -1.12 -0.58
N THR A 83 -11.89 -2.45 -0.47
CA THR A 83 -11.03 -3.24 0.41
C THR A 83 -9.97 -3.93 -0.46
N ALA A 84 -8.70 -3.65 -0.21
CA ALA A 84 -7.59 -4.15 -1.04
C ALA A 84 -6.42 -4.65 -0.19
N TRP A 85 -5.57 -5.47 -0.80
CA TRP A 85 -4.32 -5.91 -0.19
C TRP A 85 -3.28 -4.80 -0.22
N VAL A 86 -2.59 -4.61 0.90
CA VAL A 86 -1.49 -3.66 1.07
C VAL A 86 -0.38 -4.26 1.93
N TYR A 87 0.84 -3.79 1.72
CA TYR A 87 2.04 -4.27 2.40
C TYR A 87 2.51 -3.26 3.45
N TYR A 88 2.50 -3.67 4.72
CA TYR A 88 3.00 -2.85 5.83
C TYR A 88 4.35 -3.32 6.31
N ILE A 89 5.25 -2.38 6.61
CA ILE A 89 6.58 -2.72 7.13
C ILE A 89 6.42 -3.43 8.49
N MET A 90 7.06 -4.58 8.65
CA MET A 90 6.99 -5.36 9.91
C MET A 90 7.90 -4.81 11.01
N ARG A 91 8.80 -3.89 10.64
CA ARG A 91 9.76 -3.26 11.56
C ARG A 91 9.36 -1.82 11.80
N GLU A 92 9.70 -1.32 12.97
CA GLU A 92 9.60 0.11 13.24
C GLU A 92 10.49 0.87 12.25
N ALA A 93 9.88 1.87 11.60
CA ALA A 93 10.56 2.80 10.72
C ALA A 93 10.40 4.21 11.31
N ASP A 94 11.51 4.91 11.44
CA ASP A 94 11.57 6.29 11.88
C ASP A 94 11.69 7.24 10.69
N GLY A 95 11.11 8.43 10.82
CA GLY A 95 11.10 9.45 9.77
C GLY A 95 9.82 10.26 9.74
N GLU A 96 9.87 11.35 8.98
CA GLU A 96 8.75 12.27 8.78
C GLU A 96 7.65 11.60 7.95
N PRO A 97 6.38 11.63 8.40
CA PRO A 97 5.27 11.12 7.62
C PRO A 97 5.09 11.92 6.32
N THR A 98 4.72 11.22 5.25
CA THR A 98 4.43 11.80 3.93
C THR A 98 3.08 11.31 3.42
N ARG A 99 2.45 12.06 2.51
CA ARG A 99 1.11 11.71 1.96
C ARG A 99 1.18 10.76 0.76
N ALA A 100 2.26 10.81 -0.01
CA ALA A 100 2.45 10.00 -1.20
C ALA A 100 3.95 9.80 -1.45
N PHE A 101 4.29 8.72 -2.15
CA PHE A 101 5.62 8.53 -2.71
C PHE A 101 5.62 9.07 -4.15
N MET A 102 6.34 10.17 -4.40
CA MET A 102 6.53 10.70 -5.75
C MET A 102 7.80 10.07 -6.34
N LEU A 103 7.64 9.33 -7.45
CA LEU A 103 8.73 8.81 -8.27
C LEU A 103 9.38 9.91 -9.13
#